data_AF-A0A7D9J524-F1
#
_entry.id   AF-A0A7D9J524-F1
#
_cell.length_a   1.000
_cell.length_b   1.000
_cell.length_c   1.000
_cell.angle_alpha   90.00
_cell.angle_beta   90.00
_cell.angle_gamma   90.00
#
_symmetry.space_group_name_H-M   'P 1'
#
loop_
_entity.id
_entity.type
_entity.pdbx_description
1 polymer ?
#
loop_
_entity_poly.entity_id
_entity_poly.type
_entity_poly.pdbx_seq_one_letter_code
_entity_poly.pdbx_strand_id
1 'polypeptide(L)'
;MEGHFIKRGFNKKLVKDQFSEVKVKDRAEMLRQTDKRKNSNLSNRVPLVVEFHPALKEINGIVETLWPILETSERMRDVFGSRPIVSCKRPKNLEDSLVRSKVKKARE
;
A
#
# COMPACT_ATOMS: atom_id res chain seq x y z
N MET A 1 4.11 -0.56 28.70
CA MET A 1 4.00 -0.63 27.23
C MET A 1 5.21 -1.33 26.61
N GLU A 2 6.44 -0.97 26.97
CA GLU A 2 7.68 -1.66 26.53
C GLU A 2 7.63 -3.19 26.73
N GLY A 3 7.19 -3.66 27.90
CA GLY A 3 7.06 -5.10 28.21
C GLY A 3 6.07 -5.86 27.32
N HIS A 4 5.10 -5.19 26.68
CA HIS A 4 4.16 -5.81 25.74
C HIS A 4 4.85 -6.20 24.43
N PHE A 5 5.70 -5.31 23.91
CA PHE A 5 6.48 -5.57 22.70
C PHE A 5 7.51 -6.67 22.93
N ILE A 6 8.17 -6.66 24.08
CA ILE A 6 9.13 -7.72 24.44
C ILE A 6 8.44 -9.10 24.51
N LYS A 7 7.23 -9.17 25.10
CA LYS A 7 6.44 -10.42 25.15
C LYS A 7 6.01 -10.91 23.76
N ARG A 8 5.83 -10.02 22.79
CA ARG A 8 5.53 -10.35 21.39
C ARG A 8 6.75 -10.78 20.57
N GLY A 9 7.94 -10.83 21.18
CA GLY A 9 9.17 -11.26 20.51
C GLY A 9 9.97 -10.14 19.84
N PHE A 10 9.62 -8.86 20.07
CA PHE A 10 10.45 -7.76 19.57
C PHE A 10 11.77 -7.66 20.33
N ASN A 11 12.84 -7.27 19.64
CA ASN A 11 14.18 -7.15 20.22
C ASN A 11 14.21 -6.15 21.38
N LYS A 12 14.65 -6.60 22.56
CA LYS A 12 14.67 -5.81 23.80
C LYS A 12 15.49 -4.52 23.69
N LYS A 13 16.65 -4.57 23.02
CA LYS A 13 17.53 -3.40 22.86
C LYS A 13 16.85 -2.35 21.98
N LEU A 14 16.35 -2.78 20.83
CA LEU A 14 15.60 -1.92 19.91
C LEU A 14 14.39 -1.27 20.58
N VAL A 15 13.60 -2.03 21.35
CA VAL A 15 12.44 -1.49 22.07
C VAL A 15 12.88 -0.40 23.06
N LYS A 16 13.93 -0.65 23.86
CA LYS A 16 14.42 0.35 24.82
C LYS A 16 14.93 1.62 24.14
N ASP A 17 15.72 1.46 23.08
CA ASP A 17 16.31 2.59 22.34
C ASP A 17 15.23 3.44 21.67
N GLN A 18 14.21 2.82 21.07
CA GLN A 18 13.10 3.55 20.44
C GLN A 18 12.22 4.26 21.47
N PHE A 19 11.99 3.64 22.63
CA PHE A 19 11.23 4.28 23.70
C PHE A 19 12.00 5.44 24.35
N SER A 20 13.33 5.36 24.49
CA SER A 20 14.13 6.50 24.97
C SER A 20 14.13 7.64 23.96
N GLU A 21 14.24 7.34 22.66
CA GLU A 21 14.18 8.34 21.60
C GLU A 21 12.83 9.06 21.56
N VAL A 22 11.72 8.33 21.64
CA VAL A 22 10.36 8.88 21.57
C VAL A 22 9.99 9.67 22.82
N LYS A 23 10.51 9.32 24.01
CA LYS A 23 10.25 10.06 25.25
C LYS A 23 10.74 11.52 25.22
N VAL A 24 11.75 11.82 24.39
CA VAL A 24 12.35 13.15 24.28
C VAL A 24 11.57 14.04 23.30
N LYS A 25 10.82 13.46 22.36
CA LYS A 25 10.11 14.20 21.30
C LYS A 25 8.72 14.64 21.76
N ASP A 26 8.34 15.88 21.43
CA ASP A 26 6.99 16.37 21.71
C ASP A 26 5.94 15.65 20.85
N ARG A 27 4.82 15.29 21.48
CA ARG A 27 3.74 14.55 20.82
C ARG A 27 3.06 15.40 19.75
N ALA A 28 2.84 16.70 20.01
CA ALA A 28 2.16 17.56 19.06
C ALA A 28 3.05 17.76 17.82
N GLU A 29 4.36 17.94 18.00
CA GLU A 29 5.34 17.98 16.92
C GLU A 29 5.36 16.69 16.10
N MET A 30 5.43 15.52 16.73
CA MET A 30 5.43 14.23 16.00
C MET A 30 4.14 13.96 15.22
N LEU A 31 3.00 14.50 15.67
CA LEU A 31 1.71 14.37 14.98
C LEU A 31 1.50 15.44 13.90
N ARG A 32 2.41 16.41 13.73
CA ARG A 32 2.32 17.38 12.64
C ARG A 32 2.40 16.63 11.31
N GLN A 33 1.37 16.79 10.49
CA GLN A 33 1.42 16.32 9.11
C GLN A 33 2.52 17.09 8.38
N THR A 34 3.62 16.42 8.08
CA THR A 34 4.68 17.02 7.26
C THR A 34 4.13 17.30 5.85
N ASP A 35 4.47 18.47 5.29
CA ASP A 35 4.06 18.88 3.94
C ASP A 35 4.61 17.97 2.83
N LYS A 36 5.28 16.86 3.16
CA LYS A 36 5.69 15.82 2.21
C LYS A 36 4.51 15.28 1.37
N ARG A 37 3.27 15.37 1.88
CA ARG A 37 2.07 15.04 1.10
C ARG A 37 1.67 16.11 0.07
N LYS A 38 2.11 17.36 0.24
CA LYS A 38 1.88 18.46 -0.72
C LYS A 38 2.92 18.45 -1.85
N ASN A 39 4.15 18.04 -1.57
CA ASN A 39 5.24 18.00 -2.57
C ASN A 39 5.34 16.68 -3.33
N SER A 40 4.46 15.72 -3.08
CA SER A 40 4.51 14.50 -3.85
C SER A 40 3.73 14.69 -5.15
N ASN A 41 4.45 14.74 -6.28
CA ASN A 41 3.93 14.41 -7.60
C ASN A 41 3.13 13.07 -7.64
N LEU A 42 3.15 12.29 -6.55
CA LEU A 42 2.31 11.11 -6.29
C LEU A 42 0.81 11.42 -6.20
N SER A 43 0.37 12.63 -5.83
CA SER A 43 -1.06 12.93 -5.66
C SER A 43 -1.84 12.98 -6.98
N ASN A 44 -1.14 13.18 -8.11
CA ASN A 44 -1.74 13.31 -9.43
C ASN A 44 -1.50 12.09 -10.34
N ARG A 45 -0.88 11.01 -9.82
CA ARG A 45 -0.62 9.80 -10.62
C ARG A 45 -1.88 8.94 -10.63
N VAL A 46 -2.43 8.70 -11.82
CA VAL A 46 -3.57 7.81 -12.00
C VAL A 46 -3.14 6.37 -11.72
N PRO A 47 -3.87 5.60 -10.89
CA PRO A 47 -3.57 4.19 -10.70
C PRO A 47 -4.04 3.34 -11.88
N LEU A 48 -3.15 2.50 -12.43
CA LEU A 48 -3.52 1.43 -13.35
C LEU A 48 -3.83 0.18 -12.53
N VAL A 49 -5.11 -0.10 -12.32
CA VAL A 49 -5.57 -1.21 -11.48
C VAL A 49 -5.74 -2.48 -12.32
N VAL A 50 -4.94 -3.50 -12.02
CA VAL A 50 -4.98 -4.81 -12.69
C VAL A 50 -5.38 -5.88 -11.68
N GLU A 51 -6.01 -6.96 -12.12
CA GLU A 51 -6.24 -8.12 -11.25
C GLU A 51 -4.94 -8.90 -11.03
N PHE A 52 -4.66 -9.29 -9.79
CA PHE A 52 -3.45 -10.03 -9.46
C PHE A 52 -3.46 -11.42 -10.11
N HIS A 53 -2.45 -11.70 -10.94
CA HIS A 53 -2.18 -13.02 -11.49
C HIS A 53 -0.68 -13.33 -11.37
N PRO A 54 -0.26 -14.55 -10.97
CA PRO A 54 1.15 -14.88 -10.76
C PRO A 54 2.04 -14.73 -12.00
N ALA A 55 1.48 -14.87 -13.20
CA ALA A 55 2.19 -14.64 -14.46
C ALA A 55 2.34 -13.16 -14.84
N LEU A 56 1.67 -12.25 -14.13
CA LEU A 56 1.64 -10.80 -14.41
C LEU A 56 2.58 -9.99 -13.50
N LYS A 57 3.66 -10.61 -12.98
CA LYS A 57 4.65 -9.94 -12.11
C LYS A 57 5.39 -8.80 -12.82
N GLU A 58 5.54 -8.91 -14.14
CA GLU A 58 6.34 -8.00 -14.95
C GLU A 58 5.56 -6.80 -15.52
N ILE A 59 4.28 -6.62 -15.17
CA ILE A 59 3.46 -5.51 -15.68
C ILE A 59 4.12 -4.16 -15.43
N ASN A 60 4.73 -3.97 -14.26
CA ASN A 60 5.45 -2.74 -13.97
C ASN A 60 6.53 -2.45 -15.02
N GLY A 61 7.36 -3.45 -15.35
CA GLY A 61 8.40 -3.33 -16.36
C GLY A 61 7.83 -3.07 -17.76
N ILE A 62 6.74 -3.73 -18.12
CA ILE A 62 6.06 -3.51 -19.41
C ILE A 62 5.56 -2.06 -19.52
N VAL A 63 4.92 -1.55 -18.48
CA VAL A 63 4.42 -0.16 -18.45
C VAL A 63 5.59 0.83 -18.49
N GLU A 64 6.72 0.50 -17.87
CA GLU A 64 7.97 1.29 -17.95
C GLU A 64 8.48 1.38 -19.39
N THR A 65 8.59 0.24 -20.07
CA THR A 65 9.13 0.13 -21.44
C THR A 65 8.22 0.80 -22.47
N LEU A 66 6.90 0.67 -22.32
CA LEU A 66 5.92 1.20 -23.27
C LEU A 66 5.52 2.66 -22.98
N TRP A 67 5.92 3.23 -21.84
CA TRP A 67 5.57 4.60 -21.47
C TRP A 67 5.97 5.67 -22.51
N PRO A 68 7.17 5.63 -23.12
CA PRO A 68 7.58 6.62 -24.12
C PRO A 68 6.68 6.63 -25.37
N ILE A 69 6.07 5.50 -25.70
CA ILE A 69 5.12 5.39 -26.82
C ILE A 69 3.87 6.22 -26.52
N LEU A 70 3.39 6.20 -25.28
CA LEU A 70 2.24 7.01 -24.85
C LEU A 70 2.58 8.50 -24.83
N GLU A 71 3.80 8.89 -24.47
CA GLU A 71 4.25 10.29 -24.47
C GLU A 71 4.38 10.90 -25.88
N THR A 72 4.47 10.06 -26.91
CA THR A 72 4.59 10.51 -28.31
C THR A 72 3.31 11.20 -28.81
N SER A 73 2.14 10.85 -28.26
CA SER A 73 0.87 11.46 -28.64
C SER A 73 0.52 12.64 -27.74
N GLU A 74 0.29 13.80 -28.33
CA GLU A 74 -0.08 15.03 -27.60
C GLU A 74 -1.35 14.83 -26.76
N ARG A 75 -2.34 14.12 -27.30
CA ARG A 75 -3.57 13.75 -26.59
C ARG A 75 -3.31 12.87 -25.37
N MET A 76 -2.39 11.91 -25.48
CA MET A 76 -2.09 10.99 -24.38
C MET A 76 -1.29 11.68 -23.27
N ARG A 77 -0.41 12.62 -23.62
CA ARG A 77 0.33 13.45 -22.66
C ARG A 77 -0.60 14.35 -21.84
N ASP A 78 -1.65 14.89 -22.46
CA ASP A 78 -2.66 15.70 -21.77
C ASP A 78 -3.53 14.84 -20.81
N VAL A 79 -3.93 13.64 -21.26
CA VAL A 79 -4.73 12.71 -20.45
C VAL A 79 -3.91 12.10 -19.30
N PHE A 80 -2.67 11.71 -19.56
CA PHE A 80 -1.78 11.08 -18.59
C PHE A 80 -0.59 11.98 -18.31
N GLY A 81 -0.75 12.92 -17.36
CA GLY A 81 0.32 13.86 -17.01
C GLY A 81 1.57 13.21 -16.40
N SER A 82 1.48 11.97 -15.90
CA SER A 82 2.63 11.21 -15.40
C SER A 82 2.37 9.72 -15.51
N ARG A 83 3.45 8.92 -15.51
CA ARG A 83 3.35 7.46 -15.57
C ARG A 83 2.44 6.93 -14.46
N PRO A 84 1.45 6.07 -14.77
CA PRO A 84 0.53 5.56 -13.78
C PRO A 84 1.22 4.66 -12.75
N ILE A 85 0.63 4.56 -11.56
CA ILE A 85 1.05 3.60 -10.54
C ILE A 85 0.34 2.28 -10.82
N VAL A 86 1.09 1.22 -11.14
CA VAL A 86 0.48 -0.11 -11.28
C VAL A 86 0.08 -0.62 -9.91
N SER A 87 -1.19 -0.93 -9.76
CA SER A 87 -1.77 -1.48 -8.54
C SER A 87 -2.48 -2.78 -8.86
N CYS A 88 -2.34 -3.78 -8.01
CA CYS A 88 -3.02 -5.05 -8.19
C CYS A 88 -4.19 -5.18 -7.20
N LYS A 89 -5.39 -5.47 -7.71
CA LYS A 89 -6.52 -5.90 -6.89
C LYS A 89 -6.49 -7.41 -6.70
N ARG A 90 -6.98 -7.89 -5.56
CA ARG A 90 -7.14 -9.33 -5.32
C ARG A 90 -8.19 -9.89 -6.30
N PRO A 91 -7.95 -11.06 -6.93
CA PRO A 91 -9.00 -11.74 -7.69
C PRO A 91 -10.12 -12.17 -6.75
N LYS A 92 -11.35 -12.22 -7.26
CA LYS A 92 -12.48 -12.71 -6.48
C LYS A 92 -12.22 -14.16 -6.09
N ASN A 93 -12.23 -14.46 -4.79
CA ASN A 93 -12.18 -15.83 -4.32
C ASN A 93 -13.56 -16.32 -3.88
N LEU A 94 -13.68 -17.61 -3.62
CA LEU A 94 -14.94 -18.19 -3.15
C LEU A 94 -15.37 -17.57 -1.81
N GLU A 95 -14.42 -17.29 -0.92
CA GLU A 95 -14.64 -16.62 0.37
C GLU A 95 -15.37 -15.27 0.24
N ASP A 96 -15.03 -14.46 -0.76
CA ASP A 96 -15.71 -13.19 -1.04
C ASP A 96 -17.19 -13.38 -1.43
N SER A 97 -17.55 -14.57 -1.95
CA SER A 97 -18.91 -14.94 -2.32
C SER A 97 -19.65 -15.75 -1.24
N LEU A 98 -18.92 -16.33 -0.30
CA LEU A 98 -19.50 -17.15 0.76
C LEU A 98 -20.18 -16.26 1.79
N VAL A 99 -21.47 -16.54 2.03
CA VAL A 99 -22.24 -15.94 3.12
C VAL A 99 -22.38 -16.93 4.27
N ARG A 100 -22.61 -16.40 5.48
CA ARG A 100 -22.86 -17.24 6.65
C ARG A 100 -24.04 -18.18 6.37
N SER A 101 -23.81 -19.48 6.49
CA SER A 101 -24.87 -20.48 6.31
C SER A 101 -26.00 -20.25 7.31
N LYS A 102 -27.25 -20.26 6.82
CA LYS A 102 -28.45 -20.27 7.67
C LYS A 102 -28.74 -21.65 8.27
N VAL A 103 -28.06 -22.69 7.78
CA VAL A 103 -28.27 -24.06 8.23
C VAL A 103 -27.56 -24.24 9.58
N LYS A 104 -28.32 -24.62 10.60
CA LYS A 104 -27.76 -24.94 11.93
C LYS A 104 -26.90 -26.18 11.79
N LYS A 105 -25.66 -26.12 12.30
CA LYS A 105 -24.77 -27.29 12.38
C LYS A 105 -25.49 -28.39 13.14
N ALA A 106 -25.63 -29.58 12.54
CA ALA A 106 -26.15 -30.75 13.26
C ALA A 106 -25.20 -31.02 14.45
N ARG A 107 -25.77 -31.30 15.62
CA ARG A 107 -25.00 -31.70 16.79
C ARG A 107 -24.51 -33.14 16.56
N GLU A 108 -23.19 -33.31 16.55
CA GLU A 108 -22.52 -34.60 16.80
C GLU A 108 -22.38 -34.80 18.31
#